data_AF-B1T610-F1
#
_entry.id   AF-B1T610-F1
#
_cell.length_a   1.000
_cell.length_b   1.000
_cell.length_c   1.000
_cell.angle_alpha   90.00
_cell.angle_beta   90.00
_cell.angle_gamma   90.00
#
_symmetry.space_group_name_H-M   'P 1'
#
loop_
_entity.id
_entity.type
_entity.pdbx_description
1 polymer ?
#
loop_
_entity_poly.entity_id
_entity_poly.type
_entity_poly.pdbx_seq_one_letter_code
_entity_poly.pdbx_strand_id
1 'polypeptide(L)'
;MLLGGGAKRYPYEFSEMRGRLSKQIKTVIQQVRQTDEKIAPKGESVVEMTLHPAFLAKSYFPQQLLSEFGLRHVSSRGRFVHPEVSLRKDEPPEGEAAPVLFVAGSAEKFEAMESSLKEEGLPKSFQDDFRKIENFEIFHAEQKVKWIDSVAPVIGHSSQREVRKPLLSAELD
;
A
#
# COMPACT_ATOMS: atom_id res chain seq x y z
N MET A 1 -2.75 23.15 -22.90
CA MET A 1 -3.84 22.59 -22.08
C MET A 1 -4.07 21.16 -22.56
N LEU A 2 -3.66 20.15 -21.79
CA LEU A 2 -3.89 18.74 -22.14
C LEU A 2 -5.08 18.23 -21.33
N LEU A 3 -6.26 18.16 -21.97
CA LEU A 3 -7.46 17.50 -21.46
C LEU A 3 -7.29 15.98 -21.67
N GLY A 4 -6.56 15.34 -20.75
CA GLY A 4 -6.40 13.87 -20.70
C GLY A 4 -7.21 13.28 -19.55
N GLY A 5 -8.53 13.46 -19.57
CA GLY A 5 -9.43 12.98 -18.51
C GLY A 5 -10.41 11.94 -19.02
N GLY A 6 -9.92 10.80 -19.49
CA GLY A 6 -10.81 9.65 -19.73
C GLY A 6 -11.52 9.26 -18.44
N ALA A 7 -12.77 8.79 -18.54
CA ALA A 7 -13.54 8.35 -17.38
C ALA A 7 -12.71 7.35 -16.55
N LYS A 8 -12.65 7.59 -15.25
CA LYS A 8 -11.81 6.80 -14.34
C LYS A 8 -12.32 5.36 -14.30
N ARG A 9 -11.49 4.41 -14.72
CA ARG A 9 -11.81 2.99 -14.67
C ARG A 9 -11.57 2.45 -13.28
N TYR A 10 -12.58 1.82 -12.68
CA TYR A 10 -12.47 1.15 -11.40
C TYR A 10 -12.37 -0.37 -11.61
N PRO A 11 -11.59 -1.08 -10.78
CA PRO A 11 -11.43 -2.54 -10.87
C PRO A 11 -12.67 -3.31 -10.43
N TYR A 12 -13.47 -2.74 -9.54
CA TYR A 12 -14.65 -3.38 -8.96
C TYR A 12 -15.88 -2.49 -9.08
N GLU A 13 -17.06 -3.11 -9.18
CA GLU A 13 -18.31 -2.41 -8.88
C GLU A 13 -18.50 -2.25 -7.36
N PHE A 14 -19.25 -1.23 -6.94
CA PHE A 14 -19.40 -0.94 -5.51
C PHE A 14 -20.09 -2.09 -4.75
N SER A 15 -21.05 -2.77 -5.38
CA SER A 15 -21.74 -3.93 -4.80
C SER A 15 -20.81 -5.11 -4.52
N GLU A 16 -19.89 -5.40 -5.44
CA GLU A 16 -18.89 -6.45 -5.31
C GLU A 16 -17.87 -6.09 -4.23
N MET A 17 -17.34 -4.86 -4.31
CA MET A 17 -16.39 -4.31 -3.33
C MET A 17 -16.97 -4.36 -1.91
N ARG A 18 -18.23 -3.94 -1.74
CA ARG A 18 -18.94 -3.97 -0.45
C ARG A 18 -18.88 -5.36 0.19
N GLY A 19 -19.17 -6.41 -0.59
CA GLY A 19 -19.17 -7.78 -0.09
C GLY A 19 -17.77 -8.26 0.32
N ARG A 20 -16.75 -7.96 -0.48
CA ARG A 20 -15.36 -8.36 -0.21
C ARG A 20 -14.78 -7.62 0.99
N LEU A 21 -14.88 -6.29 0.99
CA LEU A 21 -14.28 -5.44 2.00
C LEU A 21 -14.97 -5.61 3.36
N SER A 22 -16.30 -5.81 3.39
CA SER A 22 -17.02 -6.12 4.64
C SER A 22 -16.46 -7.37 5.33
N LYS A 23 -16.13 -8.44 4.59
CA LYS A 23 -15.51 -9.65 5.15
C LYS A 23 -14.12 -9.39 5.74
N GLN A 24 -13.31 -8.62 5.02
CA GLN A 24 -11.96 -8.25 5.45
C GLN A 24 -12.00 -7.38 6.72
N ILE A 25 -12.82 -6.32 6.73
CA ILE A 25 -12.96 -5.45 7.90
C ILE A 25 -13.48 -6.22 9.11
N LYS A 26 -14.45 -7.13 8.95
CA LYS A 26 -14.92 -8.01 10.05
C LYS A 26 -13.81 -8.88 10.63
N THR A 27 -12.95 -9.41 9.78
CA THR A 27 -11.79 -10.20 10.23
C THR A 27 -10.85 -9.33 11.06
N VAL A 28 -10.55 -8.11 10.57
CA VAL A 28 -9.76 -7.12 11.33
C VAL A 28 -10.40 -6.81 12.67
N ILE A 29 -11.71 -6.51 12.71
CA ILE A 29 -12.43 -6.23 13.96
C ILE A 29 -12.25 -7.36 14.98
N GLN A 30 -12.39 -8.62 14.54
CA GLN A 30 -12.17 -9.78 15.41
C GLN A 30 -10.73 -9.85 15.94
N GLN A 31 -9.74 -9.62 15.09
CA GLN A 31 -8.32 -9.63 15.47
C GLN A 31 -7.96 -8.49 16.42
N VAL A 32 -8.49 -7.29 16.18
CA VAL A 32 -8.30 -6.12 17.05
C VAL A 32 -8.88 -6.40 18.44
N ARG A 33 -10.08 -6.96 18.53
CA ARG A 33 -10.72 -7.31 19.81
C ARG A 33 -10.00 -8.43 20.58
N GLN A 34 -9.22 -9.26 19.87
CA GLN A 34 -8.40 -10.31 20.48
C GLN A 34 -7.02 -9.81 20.92
N THR A 35 -6.64 -8.60 20.55
CA THR A 35 -5.33 -8.04 20.91
C THR A 35 -5.36 -7.62 22.38
N ASP A 36 -4.38 -8.11 23.16
CA ASP A 36 -4.25 -7.78 24.59
C ASP A 36 -4.06 -6.26 24.75
N GLU A 37 -4.89 -5.65 25.62
CA GLU A 37 -4.86 -4.21 25.94
C GLU A 37 -3.46 -3.74 26.38
N LYS A 38 -2.64 -4.64 26.94
CA LYS A 38 -1.26 -4.35 27.35
C LYS A 38 -0.33 -4.00 26.20
N ILE A 39 -0.70 -4.35 24.96
CA ILE A 39 0.14 -4.23 23.75
C ILE A 39 -0.35 -3.10 22.83
N ALA A 40 -1.57 -2.58 23.06
CA ALA A 40 -2.22 -1.58 22.23
C ALA A 40 -2.38 -0.24 22.98
N PRO A 41 -1.46 0.73 22.83
CA PRO A 41 -1.65 2.07 23.39
C PRO A 41 -2.97 2.67 22.89
N LYS A 42 -3.84 3.09 23.83
CA LYS A 42 -5.17 3.68 23.57
C LYS A 42 -6.22 2.71 22.96
N GLY A 43 -5.98 1.40 22.99
CA GLY A 43 -6.90 0.42 22.39
C GLY A 43 -6.99 0.51 20.86
N GLU A 44 -6.01 1.13 20.21
CA GLU A 44 -5.92 1.19 18.75
C GLU A 44 -4.97 0.10 18.22
N SER A 45 -5.32 -0.47 17.08
CA SER A 45 -4.44 -1.34 16.29
C SER A 45 -4.11 -0.68 14.96
N VAL A 46 -2.97 -1.10 14.38
CA VAL A 46 -2.56 -0.68 13.03
C VAL A 46 -3.04 -1.72 12.04
N VAL A 47 -3.58 -1.26 10.91
CA VAL A 47 -4.09 -2.06 9.80
C VAL A 47 -3.37 -1.62 8.52
N GLU A 48 -3.06 -2.58 7.66
CA GLU A 48 -2.63 -2.34 6.29
C GLU A 48 -3.87 -2.20 5.39
N MET A 49 -4.04 -1.02 4.80
CA MET A 49 -5.00 -0.76 3.73
C MET A 49 -4.21 -0.62 2.42
N THR A 50 -4.23 -1.66 1.60
CA THR A 50 -3.60 -1.65 0.27
C THR A 50 -4.57 -1.04 -0.73
N LEU A 51 -4.12 -0.05 -1.50
CA LEU A 51 -4.87 0.48 -2.63
C LEU A 51 -4.53 -0.31 -3.89
N HIS A 52 -5.48 -0.46 -4.79
CA HIS A 52 -5.30 -1.14 -6.06
C HIS A 52 -4.22 -0.44 -6.91
N PRO A 53 -3.32 -1.17 -7.62
CA PRO A 53 -2.18 -0.63 -8.37
C PRO A 53 -2.50 0.51 -9.35
N ALA A 54 -3.71 0.54 -9.91
CA ALA A 54 -4.19 1.64 -10.75
C ALA A 54 -4.29 3.00 -10.01
N PHE A 55 -4.19 3.03 -8.68
CA PHE A 55 -4.37 4.22 -7.86
C PHE A 55 -3.11 4.64 -7.09
N LEU A 56 -1.97 4.72 -7.79
CA LEU A 56 -0.66 5.08 -7.22
C LEU A 56 -0.48 6.57 -6.87
N ALA A 57 -1.19 7.47 -7.56
CA ALA A 57 -0.99 8.91 -7.39
C ALA A 57 -1.47 9.41 -6.02
N LYS A 58 -0.78 10.42 -5.47
CA LYS A 58 -1.14 11.05 -4.18
C LYS A 58 -2.59 11.55 -4.12
N SER A 59 -3.15 11.97 -5.25
CA SER A 59 -4.55 12.42 -5.36
C SER A 59 -5.58 11.30 -5.11
N TYR A 60 -5.16 10.04 -5.06
CA TYR A 60 -6.02 8.90 -4.72
C TYR A 60 -5.97 8.50 -3.26
N PHE A 61 -5.15 9.18 -2.45
CA PHE A 61 -5.12 8.97 -1.02
C PHE A 61 -6.50 9.29 -0.41
N PRO A 62 -7.14 8.34 0.31
CA PRO A 62 -8.53 8.45 0.75
C PRO A 62 -8.65 9.29 2.03
N GLN A 63 -8.17 10.54 2.01
CA GLN A 63 -8.09 11.38 3.21
C GLN A 63 -9.45 11.63 3.86
N GLN A 64 -10.47 11.92 3.05
CA GLN A 64 -11.81 12.20 3.55
C GLN A 64 -12.43 10.94 4.17
N LEU A 65 -12.26 9.78 3.52
CA LEU A 65 -12.71 8.50 4.06
C LEU A 65 -12.07 8.19 5.41
N LEU A 66 -10.75 8.37 5.56
CA LEU A 66 -10.08 8.13 6.84
C LEU A 66 -10.56 9.09 7.92
N SER A 67 -10.75 10.38 7.58
CA SER A 67 -11.24 11.39 8.51
C SER A 67 -12.67 11.10 8.98
N GLU A 68 -13.54 10.64 8.09
CA GLU A 68 -14.95 10.32 8.39
C GLU A 68 -15.06 9.30 9.52
N PHE A 69 -14.25 8.23 9.46
CA PHE A 69 -14.28 7.16 10.46
C PHE A 69 -13.28 7.36 11.61
N GLY A 70 -12.65 8.54 11.71
CA GLY A 70 -11.66 8.83 12.75
C GLY A 70 -10.42 7.93 12.70
N LEU A 71 -10.10 7.37 11.52
CA LEU A 71 -8.92 6.55 11.27
C LEU A 71 -7.70 7.45 11.03
N ARG A 72 -6.60 7.14 11.70
CA ARG A 72 -5.40 7.96 11.64
C ARG A 72 -4.35 7.31 10.75
N HIS A 73 -3.93 8.02 9.70
CA HIS A 73 -2.77 7.60 8.92
C HIS A 73 -1.50 7.64 9.76
N VAL A 74 -0.78 6.52 9.82
CA VAL A 74 0.50 6.37 10.53
C VAL A 74 1.67 6.54 9.57
N SER A 75 1.65 5.79 8.46
CA SER A 75 2.67 5.83 7.42
C SER A 75 2.16 5.16 6.15
N SER A 76 2.93 5.23 5.07
CA SER A 76 2.65 4.50 3.84
C SER A 76 3.93 3.97 3.21
N ARG A 77 3.81 2.96 2.36
CA ARG A 77 4.91 2.42 1.56
C ARG A 77 4.40 1.85 0.23
N GLY A 78 5.30 1.57 -0.71
CA GLY A 78 4.99 0.77 -1.89
C GLY A 78 5.19 -0.72 -1.62
N ARG A 79 4.33 -1.57 -2.20
CA ARG A 79 4.48 -3.03 -2.24
C ARG A 79 4.06 -3.54 -3.62
N PHE A 80 4.77 -4.53 -4.16
CA PHE A 80 4.28 -5.25 -5.33
C PHE A 80 3.20 -6.24 -4.90
N VAL A 81 2.05 -6.21 -5.56
CA VAL A 81 0.90 -7.06 -5.29
C VAL A 81 0.32 -7.60 -6.59
N HIS A 82 -0.28 -8.78 -6.53
CA HIS A 82 -1.15 -9.28 -7.60
C HIS A 82 -2.58 -8.88 -7.21
N PRO A 83 -3.18 -7.84 -7.83
CA PRO A 83 -4.54 -7.46 -7.51
C PRO A 83 -5.51 -8.56 -7.95
N GLU A 84 -6.65 -8.69 -7.28
CA GLU A 84 -7.67 -9.66 -7.68
C GLU A 84 -8.21 -9.39 -9.09
N VAL A 85 -8.27 -8.10 -9.48
CA VAL A 85 -8.66 -7.68 -10.84
C VAL A 85 -7.63 -6.71 -11.39
N SER A 86 -6.69 -7.19 -12.20
CA SER A 86 -5.76 -6.28 -12.88
C SER A 86 -6.47 -5.44 -13.95
N LEU A 87 -6.11 -4.14 -14.01
CA LEU A 87 -6.53 -3.24 -15.07
C LEU A 87 -5.49 -3.12 -16.21
N ARG A 88 -4.33 -3.78 -16.07
CA ARG A 88 -3.32 -3.86 -17.13
C ARG A 88 -3.70 -4.92 -18.14
N LYS A 89 -3.19 -4.77 -19.37
CA LYS A 89 -3.30 -5.81 -20.39
C LYS A 89 -2.32 -6.96 -20.13
N ASP A 90 -1.11 -6.60 -19.71
CA ASP A 90 -0.02 -7.52 -19.42
C ASP A 90 0.37 -7.38 -17.95
N GLU A 91 0.13 -8.43 -17.17
CA GLU A 91 0.46 -8.48 -15.74
C GLU A 91 1.93 -8.89 -15.56
N PRO A 92 2.75 -8.09 -14.85
CA PRO A 92 4.13 -8.46 -14.57
C PRO A 92 4.21 -9.69 -13.65
N PRO A 93 5.15 -10.64 -13.89
CA PRO A 93 5.34 -11.80 -13.02
C PRO A 93 5.62 -11.45 -11.56
N GLU A 94 6.29 -10.32 -11.31
CA GLU A 94 6.61 -9.79 -9.98
C GLU A 94 5.43 -9.06 -9.30
N GLY A 95 4.30 -8.92 -10.00
CA GLY A 95 3.13 -8.16 -9.58
C GLY A 95 3.18 -6.68 -9.95
N GLU A 96 2.21 -5.92 -9.49
CA GLU A 96 2.07 -4.50 -9.76
C GLU A 96 2.34 -3.65 -8.50
N ALA A 97 3.02 -2.52 -8.67
CA ALA A 97 3.27 -1.60 -7.58
C ALA A 97 1.95 -1.02 -7.05
N ALA A 98 1.71 -1.15 -5.74
CA ALA A 98 0.54 -0.65 -5.03
C ALA A 98 0.94 0.18 -3.80
N PRO A 99 0.22 1.28 -3.50
CA PRO A 99 0.33 1.95 -2.21
C PRO A 99 -0.26 1.10 -1.08
N VAL A 100 0.50 0.95 0.01
CA VAL A 100 0.02 0.36 1.27
C VAL A 100 0.00 1.46 2.32
N LEU A 101 -1.17 1.70 2.90
CA LEU A 101 -1.39 2.69 3.94
C LEU A 101 -1.49 1.97 5.29
N PHE A 102 -0.70 2.41 6.26
CA PHE A 102 -0.81 1.95 7.64
C PHE A 102 -1.72 2.91 8.39
N VAL A 103 -2.87 2.41 8.83
CA VAL A 103 -3.92 3.21 9.49
C VAL A 103 -4.20 2.68 10.88
N ALA A 104 -4.27 3.58 11.85
CA ALA A 104 -4.59 3.25 13.23
C ALA A 104 -6.06 3.54 13.55
N GLY A 105 -6.70 2.61 14.25
CA GLY A 105 -8.08 2.74 14.72
C GLY A 105 -8.41 1.69 15.78
N SER A 106 -9.48 1.95 16.54
CA SER A 106 -10.05 0.97 17.48
C SER A 106 -11.06 0.07 16.75
N ALA A 107 -11.50 -1.02 17.41
CA ALA A 107 -12.51 -1.91 16.85
C ALA A 107 -13.79 -1.17 16.47
N GLU A 108 -14.23 -0.21 17.31
CA GLU A 108 -15.45 0.58 17.09
C GLU A 108 -15.37 1.45 15.83
N LYS A 109 -14.18 2.01 15.53
CA LYS A 109 -13.97 2.81 14.31
C LYS A 109 -14.03 1.93 13.06
N PHE A 110 -13.45 0.72 13.12
CA PHE A 110 -13.55 -0.23 12.02
C PHE A 110 -14.97 -0.77 11.85
N GLU A 111 -15.73 -0.95 12.94
CA GLU A 111 -17.15 -1.31 12.91
C GLU A 111 -18.02 -0.21 12.28
N ALA A 112 -17.74 1.06 12.57
CA ALA A 112 -18.41 2.18 11.93
C ALA A 112 -18.16 2.19 10.41
N MET A 113 -16.90 1.98 9.98
CA MET A 113 -16.53 1.85 8.57
C MET A 113 -17.25 0.67 7.91
N GLU A 114 -17.29 -0.50 8.56
CA GLU A 114 -17.99 -1.69 8.04
C GLU A 114 -19.51 -1.46 7.91
N SER A 115 -20.10 -0.78 8.89
CA SER A 115 -21.54 -0.50 8.90
C SER A 115 -21.92 0.47 7.77
N SER A 116 -21.10 1.50 7.52
CA SER A 116 -21.33 2.47 6.44
C SER A 116 -21.37 1.82 5.06
N LEU A 117 -20.66 0.70 4.85
CA LEU A 117 -20.68 0.00 3.58
C LEU A 117 -22.09 -0.52 3.24
N LYS A 118 -22.94 -0.75 4.24
CA LYS A 118 -24.32 -1.24 4.10
C LYS A 118 -25.36 -0.14 3.93
N GLU A 119 -25.00 1.11 4.22
CA GLU A 119 -25.95 2.23 4.18
C GLU A 119 -26.39 2.56 2.75
N GLU A 120 -27.71 2.71 2.57
CA GLU A 120 -28.30 3.23 1.35
C GLU A 120 -28.24 4.76 1.38
N GLY A 121 -27.15 5.33 0.85
CA GLY A 121 -26.94 6.77 0.87
C GLY A 121 -25.48 7.21 0.99
N LEU A 122 -24.55 6.25 1.11
CA LEU A 122 -23.13 6.55 1.17
C LEU A 122 -22.72 7.46 -0.01
N PRO A 123 -22.08 8.63 0.23
CA PRO A 123 -21.68 9.56 -0.81
C PRO A 123 -20.87 8.88 -1.92
N LYS A 124 -21.07 9.30 -3.17
CA LYS A 124 -20.40 8.69 -4.32
C LYS A 124 -18.87 8.76 -4.22
N SER A 125 -18.33 9.82 -3.63
CA SER A 125 -16.89 9.95 -3.35
C SER A 125 -16.37 8.84 -2.44
N PHE A 126 -17.11 8.49 -1.38
CA PHE A 126 -16.76 7.41 -0.47
C PHE A 126 -16.92 6.05 -1.12
N GLN A 127 -18.00 5.82 -1.88
CA GLN A 127 -18.13 4.59 -2.68
C GLN A 127 -16.92 4.41 -3.61
N ASP A 128 -16.52 5.48 -4.28
CA ASP A 128 -15.37 5.48 -5.17
C ASP A 128 -14.05 5.28 -4.42
N ASP A 129 -13.87 5.83 -3.22
CA ASP A 129 -12.71 5.54 -2.36
C ASP A 129 -12.67 4.07 -1.94
N PHE A 130 -13.78 3.50 -1.51
CA PHE A 130 -13.87 2.07 -1.18
C PHE A 130 -13.51 1.18 -2.38
N ARG A 131 -13.97 1.51 -3.58
CA ARG A 131 -13.64 0.79 -4.83
C ARG A 131 -12.16 0.78 -5.19
N LYS A 132 -11.34 1.64 -4.56
CA LYS A 132 -9.89 1.66 -4.75
C LYS A 132 -9.15 0.72 -3.82
N ILE A 133 -9.79 0.21 -2.76
CA ILE A 133 -9.11 -0.62 -1.76
C ILE A 133 -8.94 -2.04 -2.29
N GLU A 134 -7.69 -2.48 -2.42
CA GLU A 134 -7.35 -3.84 -2.82
C GLU A 134 -7.42 -4.80 -1.65
N ASN A 135 -6.88 -4.42 -0.49
CA ASN A 135 -6.84 -5.30 0.67
C ASN A 135 -6.91 -4.50 1.96
N PHE A 136 -7.50 -5.11 3.00
CA PHE A 136 -7.62 -4.54 4.33
C PHE A 136 -7.32 -5.63 5.37
N GLU A 137 -6.17 -5.55 6.03
CA GLU A 137 -5.67 -6.61 6.91
C GLU A 137 -4.96 -6.04 8.14
N ILE A 138 -5.02 -6.75 9.27
CA ILE A 138 -4.32 -6.33 10.48
C ILE A 138 -2.80 -6.30 10.24
N PHE A 139 -2.11 -5.27 10.75
CA PHE A 139 -0.66 -5.23 10.68
C PHE A 139 -0.06 -6.10 11.80
N HIS A 140 0.73 -7.11 11.44
CA HIS A 140 1.45 -7.93 12.40
C HIS A 140 2.93 -7.49 12.45
N ALA A 141 3.43 -7.07 13.62
CA ALA A 141 4.79 -6.58 13.78
C ALA A 141 5.87 -7.61 13.34
N GLU A 142 5.59 -8.90 13.47
CA GLU A 142 6.45 -10.00 13.03
C GLU A 142 6.70 -10.00 11.50
N GLN A 143 5.86 -9.34 10.71
CA GLN A 143 6.06 -9.16 9.27
C GLN A 143 7.28 -8.29 8.93
N LYS A 144 7.84 -7.53 9.89
CA LYS A 144 9.11 -6.79 9.69
C LYS A 144 10.34 -7.69 9.59
N VAL A 145 10.33 -8.86 10.24
CA VAL A 145 11.55 -9.67 10.42
C VAL A 145 11.98 -10.37 9.12
N LYS A 146 11.07 -10.62 8.18
CA LYS A 146 11.41 -11.29 6.91
C LYS A 146 12.18 -10.42 5.90
N TRP A 147 12.31 -9.11 6.11
CA TRP A 147 12.79 -8.19 5.06
C TRP A 147 14.09 -7.45 5.36
N ILE A 148 14.60 -7.52 6.59
CA ILE A 148 15.88 -6.86 6.94
C ILE A 148 17.10 -7.52 6.26
N ASP A 149 16.97 -8.75 5.76
CA ASP A 149 18.07 -9.48 5.11
C ASP A 149 18.17 -9.32 3.58
N SER A 150 17.37 -8.45 2.94
CA SER A 150 17.41 -8.26 1.47
C SER A 150 17.85 -6.87 1.02
N VAL A 151 18.79 -6.25 1.76
CA VAL A 151 19.55 -5.12 1.21
C VAL A 151 20.70 -5.71 0.38
N ALA A 152 20.51 -5.77 -0.94
CA ALA A 152 21.58 -6.12 -1.87
C ALA A 152 22.80 -5.19 -1.69
N PRO A 153 24.04 -5.69 -1.81
CA PRO A 153 25.23 -4.89 -1.57
C PRO A 153 25.34 -3.75 -2.58
N VAL A 154 25.50 -2.54 -2.07
CA VAL A 154 25.82 -1.34 -2.85
C VAL A 154 27.16 -1.57 -3.55
N ILE A 155 27.12 -1.59 -4.89
CA ILE A 155 28.31 -1.71 -5.73
C ILE A 155 29.19 -0.48 -5.49
N GLY A 156 30.39 -0.72 -4.97
CA GLY A 156 31.37 0.31 -4.63
C GLY A 156 31.92 1.04 -5.86
N HIS A 157 32.13 2.35 -5.68
CA HIS A 157 32.77 3.25 -6.62
C HIS A 157 34.16 2.75 -7.08
N SER A 158 34.36 2.67 -8.39
CA SER A 158 35.69 2.60 -9.01
C SER A 158 36.25 4.01 -9.18
N SER A 159 37.20 4.38 -8.33
CA SER A 159 38.16 5.46 -8.57
C SER A 159 39.50 4.99 -8.05
N GLN A 160 40.49 4.84 -8.92
CA GLN A 160 41.95 5.07 -8.75
C GLN A 160 42.58 4.81 -10.13
N ARG A 161 43.18 5.78 -10.81
CA ARG A 161 44.44 6.52 -10.60
C ARG A 161 45.38 6.20 -11.78
N GLU A 162 45.63 7.25 -12.52
CA GLU A 162 46.66 7.43 -13.53
C GLU A 162 48.05 7.02 -13.00
N VAL A 163 48.78 6.20 -13.77
CA VAL A 163 50.22 5.96 -13.55
C VAL A 163 50.95 6.13 -14.88
N ARG A 164 51.92 7.04 -14.84
CA ARG A 164 52.80 7.51 -15.92
C ARG A 164 53.61 6.36 -16.52
N LYS A 165 53.73 6.31 -17.86
CA LYS A 165 54.71 5.49 -18.58
C LYS A 165 56.08 6.20 -18.62
N PRO A 166 57.20 5.53 -18.30
CA PRO A 166 58.53 6.01 -18.68
C PRO A 166 58.91 5.53 -20.10
N LEU A 167 59.66 6.40 -20.77
CA LEU A 167 60.25 6.28 -22.09
C LEU A 167 61.67 5.67 -21.95
N LEU A 168 61.97 4.52 -22.55
CA LEU A 168 63.25 4.22 -23.24
C LEU A 168 63.29 2.77 -23.74
N SER A 169 63.59 2.58 -25.02
CA SER A 169 64.40 1.46 -25.51
C SER A 169 65.10 1.96 -26.77
N ALA A 170 66.37 2.33 -26.60
CA ALA A 170 67.33 2.58 -27.65
C ALA A 170 68.26 1.36 -27.75
N GLU A 171 68.54 1.00 -29.01
CA GLU A 171 69.57 0.14 -29.59
C GLU A 171 70.16 -1.08 -28.83
N LEU A 172 70.06 -2.23 -29.49
CA LEU A 172 71.20 -3.10 -29.83
C LEU A 172 70.94 -3.76 -31.19
N ASP A 173 71.52 -3.20 -32.26
CA ASP A 173 72.27 -3.89 -33.33
C ASP A 173 73.08 -2.85 -34.10
#